data_AF-A0A969QVB3-F1
#
_entry.id   AF-A0A969QVB3-F1
#
_cell.length_a   1.000
_cell.length_b   1.000
_cell.length_c   1.000
_cell.angle_alpha   90.00
_cell.angle_beta   90.00
_cell.angle_gamma   90.00
#
_symmetry.space_group_name_H-M   'P 1'
#
loop_
_entity.id
_entity.type
_entity.pdbx_description
1 polymer ?
#
loop_
_entity_poly.entity_id
_entity_poly.type
_entity_poly.pdbx_seq_one_letter_code
_entity_poly.pdbx_strand_id
1 'polypeptide(L)' 'MPAILSQIDPKSAQFLDNAAHHGKALAELHQALEAAFAGGGERARAKHTERGKLLARERIRAH' A
#
# COMPACT_ATOMS: atom_id res chain seq x y z
N MET A 1 28.29 -16.29 4.97
CA MET A 1 26.97 -16.97 4.92
C MET A 1 26.83 -17.63 3.55
N PRO A 2 26.44 -18.91 3.45
CA PRO A 2 26.21 -19.54 2.16
C PRO A 2 24.97 -18.94 1.49
N ALA A 3 25.03 -18.74 0.17
CA ALA A 3 23.91 -18.24 -0.62
C ALA A 3 22.85 -19.34 -0.79
N ILE A 4 21.57 -18.98 -0.69
CA ILE A 4 20.45 -19.87 -1.01
C ILE A 4 20.19 -19.77 -2.52
N LEU A 5 20.28 -20.88 -3.22
CA LEU A 5 19.94 -20.96 -4.65
C LEU A 5 18.45 -21.27 -4.80
N SER A 6 17.72 -20.36 -5.44
CA SER A 6 16.31 -20.58 -5.77
C SER A 6 16.17 -21.69 -6.81
N GLN A 7 15.21 -22.59 -6.58
CA GLN A 7 14.83 -23.65 -7.54
C GLN A 7 13.57 -23.29 -8.33
N ILE A 8 13.03 -22.08 -8.13
CA ILE A 8 11.83 -21.60 -8.81
C ILE A 8 12.20 -21.16 -10.23
N ASP A 9 11.42 -21.60 -11.22
CA ASP A 9 11.46 -21.05 -12.57
C ASP A 9 10.43 -19.90 -12.71
N PRO A 10 10.86 -18.64 -12.86
CA PRO A 10 9.98 -17.49 -13.02
C PRO A 10 9.15 -17.48 -14.30
N LYS A 11 9.48 -18.34 -15.28
CA LYS A 11 8.75 -18.45 -16.54
C LYS A 11 7.76 -19.62 -16.56
N SER A 12 7.75 -20.43 -15.52
CA SER A 12 6.79 -21.54 -15.41
C SER A 12 5.36 -21.03 -15.29
N ALA A 13 4.41 -21.77 -15.87
CA ALA A 13 2.99 -21.42 -15.79
C ALA A 13 2.51 -21.26 -14.34
N GLN A 14 2.92 -22.17 -13.45
CA GLN A 14 2.58 -22.10 -12.02
C GLN A 14 3.08 -20.80 -11.37
N PHE A 15 4.31 -20.36 -11.68
CA PHE A 15 4.82 -19.11 -11.14
C PHE A 15 4.01 -17.91 -11.65
N LEU A 16 3.68 -17.89 -12.93
CA LEU A 16 2.90 -16.82 -13.54
C LEU A 16 1.47 -16.76 -12.97
N ASP A 17 0.83 -17.91 -12.76
CA ASP A 17 -0.50 -18.00 -12.15
C ASP A 17 -0.49 -17.49 -10.70
N ASN A 18 0.52 -17.89 -9.92
CA ASN A 18 0.69 -17.42 -8.55
C ASN A 18 0.97 -15.91 -8.51
N ALA A 19 1.83 -15.41 -9.40
CA ALA A 19 2.13 -13.98 -9.51
C ALA A 19 0.87 -13.17 -9.87
N ALA A 20 0.05 -13.68 -10.79
CA ALA A 20 -1.22 -13.04 -11.15
C ALA A 20 -2.23 -13.04 -9.99
N HIS A 21 -2.33 -14.15 -9.25
CA HIS A 21 -3.20 -14.23 -8.07
C HIS A 21 -2.78 -13.25 -6.98
N HIS A 22 -1.51 -13.23 -6.61
CA HIS A 22 -1.00 -12.28 -5.61
C HIS A 22 -1.07 -10.83 -6.10
N GLY A 23 -0.86 -10.59 -7.39
CA GLY A 23 -1.03 -9.27 -8.00
C GLY A 23 -2.43 -8.70 -7.80
N LYS A 24 -3.47 -9.53 -7.91
CA LYS A 24 -4.87 -9.12 -7.64
C LYS A 24 -5.08 -8.76 -6.16
N ALA A 25 -4.60 -9.62 -5.25
CA ALA A 25 -4.70 -9.34 -3.81
C ALA A 25 -3.97 -8.05 -3.41
N LEU A 26 -2.80 -7.78 -4.00
CA LEU A 26 -2.07 -6.52 -3.79
C LEU A 26 -2.84 -5.32 -4.33
N ALA A 27 -3.50 -5.44 -5.48
CA ALA A 27 -4.31 -4.37 -6.03
C ALA A 27 -5.50 -4.03 -5.10
N GLU A 28 -6.20 -5.04 -4.59
CA GLU A 28 -7.29 -4.86 -3.62
C GLU A 28 -6.79 -4.21 -2.32
N LEU A 29 -5.64 -4.67 -1.80
CA LEU A 29 -5.01 -4.07 -0.64
C LEU A 29 -4.67 -2.59 -0.86
N HIS A 30 -4.08 -2.25 -2.00
CA HIS A 30 -3.76 -0.85 -2.31
C HIS A 30 -5.01 0.02 -2.40
N GLN A 31 -6.10 -0.47 -3.00
CA GLN A 31 -7.37 0.27 -3.02
C GLN A 31 -7.92 0.53 -1.62
N ALA A 32 -7.89 -0.48 -0.74
CA ALA A 32 -8.33 -0.34 0.64
C ALA A 32 -7.43 0.64 1.42
N LEU A 33 -6.12 0.60 1.18
CA LEU A 33 -5.19 1.55 1.76
C LEU A 33 -5.49 2.97 1.28
N GLU A 34 -5.64 3.23 -0.02
CA GLU A 34 -5.97 4.56 -0.53
C GLU A 34 -7.24 5.14 0.12
N ALA A 35 -8.28 4.33 0.26
CA ALA A 35 -9.50 4.72 0.98
C ALA A 35 -9.22 5.08 2.45
N ALA A 36 -8.40 4.28 3.14
CA ALA A 36 -8.01 4.57 4.52
C ALA A 36 -7.07 5.79 4.65
N PHE A 37 -6.26 6.08 3.63
CA PHE A 37 -5.40 7.26 3.57
C PHE A 37 -6.19 8.54 3.34
N ALA A 38 -7.32 8.48 2.63
CA ALA A 38 -8.23 9.61 2.44
C ALA A 38 -8.85 10.11 3.78
N GLY A 39 -8.89 9.26 4.81
CA GLY A 39 -9.38 9.63 6.14
C GLY A 39 -10.85 10.08 6.09
N GLY A 40 -11.15 11.27 6.65
CA GLY A 40 -12.49 11.85 6.61
C GLY A 40 -12.90 12.45 5.25
N GLY A 41 -12.13 12.21 4.19
CA GLY A 41 -12.31 12.80 2.87
C GLY A 41 -11.79 14.24 2.76
N GLU A 42 -11.76 14.75 1.53
CA GLU A 42 -11.15 16.06 1.19
C GLU A 42 -11.69 17.22 2.02
N ARG A 43 -13.02 17.27 2.24
CA ARG A 43 -13.65 18.37 2.99
C ARG A 43 -13.20 18.40 4.45
N ALA A 44 -13.06 17.24 5.09
CA ALA A 44 -12.58 17.16 6.48
C ALA A 44 -11.09 17.50 6.57
N ARG A 45 -10.29 17.06 5.59
CA ARG A 45 -8.87 17.40 5.47
C ARG A 45 -8.67 18.91 5.34
N ALA A 46 -9.36 19.54 4.39
CA ALA A 46 -9.31 20.99 4.16
C ALA A 46 -9.67 21.78 5.43
N LYS A 47 -10.77 21.42 6.10
CA LYS A 47 -11.17 22.06 7.37
C LYS A 47 -10.12 21.94 8.47
N HIS A 48 -9.36 20.84 8.50
CA HIS A 48 -8.31 20.63 9.49
C HIS A 48 -7.07 21.47 9.17
N THR A 49 -6.66 21.51 7.91
CA THR A 49 -5.52 22.32 7.44
C THR A 49 -5.79 23.82 7.48
N GLU A 50 -7.01 24.27 7.16
CA GLU A 50 -7.44 25.68 7.29
C GLU A 50 -7.31 26.19 8.73
N ARG A 51 -7.38 25.30 9.72
CA ARG A 51 -7.19 25.62 11.14
C ARG A 51 -5.71 25.60 11.56
N GLY A 52 -4.79 25.50 10.62
CA GLY A 52 -3.35 25.41 10.86
C GLY A 52 -2.91 24.10 11.51
N LYS A 53 -3.74 23.04 11.46
CA LYS A 53 -3.43 21.75 12.09
C LYS A 53 -2.91 20.75 11.05
N LEU A 54 -1.85 20.03 11.42
CA LEU A 54 -1.35 18.87 10.66
C LEU A 54 -2.37 17.72 10.71
N LEU A 55 -2.57 17.05 9.57
CA LEU A 55 -3.35 15.82 9.47
C LEU A 55 -2.72 14.70 10.33
N ALA A 56 -3.51 13.69 10.69
CA ALA A 56 -3.05 12.62 11.58
C ALA A 56 -1.77 11.93 11.05
N ARG A 57 -1.71 11.60 9.76
CA ARG A 57 -0.54 10.96 9.14
C ARG A 57 0.65 11.91 8.97
N GLU A 58 0.40 13.20 8.77
CA GLU A 58 1.47 14.21 8.72
C GLU A 58 2.16 14.34 10.07
N ARG A 59 1.40 14.28 11.18
CA ARG A 59 1.97 14.26 12.53
C ARG A 59 2.93 13.09 12.73
N ILE A 60 2.54 11.89 12.28
CA ILE A 60 3.38 10.68 12.39
C ILE A 60 4.70 10.86 11.64
N ARG A 61 4.71 11.53 10.47
CA ARG A 61 5.92 11.77 9.67
C ARG A 61 6.82 12.88 10.20
N ALA A 62 6.27 13.81 10.98
CA ALA A 62 7.00 14.92 11.57
C ALA A 62 7.70 14.55 12.89
N HIS A 63 7.44 13.34 13.40
CA HIS A 63 8.10 12.72 14.55
C HIS A 63 9.10 11.67 14.09
#